data_AF-A0A932SQD6-F1
#
_entry.id   AF-A0A932SQD6-F1
#
_cell.length_a   1.000
_cell.length_b   1.000
_cell.length_c   1.000
_cell.angle_alpha   90.00
_cell.angle_beta   90.00
_cell.angle_gamma   90.00
#
_symmetry.space_group_name_H-M   'P 1'
#
loop_
_entity.id
_entity.type
_entity.pdbx_description
1 polymer ?
#
loop_
_entity_poly.entity_id
_entity_poly.type
_entity_poly.pdbx_seq_one_letter_code
_entity_poly.pdbx_strand_id
1 'polypeptide(L)'
;MLRPFRPLLPANVLDVVVRAFCLIRSRALGGVGRRRGRDFERLFYGACHRGGLSLTEQAGARTVGGQQSASGFWHEVDAASRSIRHVTHWELKHLSAPVAKNDLLIFNGKGLEFHQGSDQFVARVPLLRFLLSGGAVEGEGRQYGALWGIMVIEPDRFPLPLVYEASVRGAAEWLSPLDVARVKDLVAWACRPLQVVLQELGDFSVAGREGLRTGPTAVRAARAVVDIQARLGEVVLDQLEEEWPGWVDETSESTWGLSGCQGSY
;
A
#
# COMPACT_ATOMS: atom_id res chain seq x y z
N MET A 1 6.96 20.41 23.52
CA MET A 1 6.20 20.87 22.35
C MET A 1 6.01 19.68 21.42
N LEU A 2 4.79 19.16 21.27
CA LEU A 2 4.52 18.00 20.40
C LEU A 2 4.70 18.43 18.94
N ARG A 3 5.45 17.65 18.15
CA ARG A 3 5.56 17.92 16.70
C ARG A 3 4.16 17.85 16.07
N PRO A 4 3.80 18.77 15.17
CA PRO A 4 2.50 18.73 14.51
C PRO A 4 2.32 17.41 13.76
N PHE A 5 1.09 16.92 13.74
CA PHE A 5 0.71 15.74 12.97
C PHE A 5 1.12 15.90 11.50
N ARG A 6 1.73 14.86 10.93
CA ARG A 6 2.05 14.77 9.51
C ARG A 6 1.46 13.48 8.95
N PRO A 7 0.47 13.54 8.05
CA PRO A 7 -0.08 12.34 7.44
C PRO A 7 0.99 11.64 6.61
N LEU A 8 0.96 10.30 6.58
CA LEU A 8 1.87 9.51 5.73
C LEU A 8 1.48 9.62 4.26
N LEU A 9 0.18 9.67 4.01
CA LEU A 9 -0.40 9.63 2.66
C LEU A 9 -1.27 10.87 2.42
N PRO A 10 -1.40 11.31 1.17
CA PRO A 10 -2.47 12.21 0.76
C PRO A 10 -3.85 11.66 1.16
N ALA A 11 -4.78 12.54 1.55
CA ALA A 11 -6.09 12.13 2.07
C ALA A 11 -6.89 11.25 1.10
N ASN A 12 -6.86 11.55 -0.20
CA ASN A 12 -7.52 10.74 -1.22
C ASN A 12 -6.87 9.35 -1.38
N VAL A 13 -5.55 9.26 -1.28
CA VAL A 13 -4.85 7.96 -1.29
C VAL A 13 -5.20 7.15 -0.05
N LEU A 14 -5.27 7.80 1.12
CA LEU A 14 -5.67 7.15 2.36
C LEU A 14 -7.10 6.60 2.29
N ASP A 15 -8.06 7.37 1.76
CA ASP A 15 -9.43 6.91 1.55
C ASP A 15 -9.50 5.67 0.64
N VAL A 16 -8.71 5.66 -0.43
CA VAL A 16 -8.59 4.48 -1.30
C VAL A 16 -8.01 3.27 -0.56
N VAL A 17 -7.02 3.46 0.32
CA VAL A 17 -6.48 2.36 1.16
C VAL A 17 -7.56 1.79 2.07
N VAL A 18 -8.36 2.64 2.72
CA VAL A 18 -9.48 2.22 3.58
C VAL A 18 -10.48 1.39 2.76
N ARG A 19 -10.98 1.94 1.65
CA ARG A 19 -11.95 1.26 0.78
C ARG A 19 -11.42 -0.05 0.23
N ALA A 20 -10.18 -0.05 -0.26
CA ALA A 20 -9.53 -1.24 -0.79
C ALA A 20 -9.43 -2.35 0.26
N PHE A 21 -9.08 -1.98 1.50
CA PHE A 21 -9.05 -2.91 2.63
C PHE A 21 -10.45 -3.48 2.94
N CYS A 22 -11.47 -2.63 3.02
CA CYS A 22 -12.85 -3.09 3.26
C CYS A 22 -13.35 -4.03 2.16
N LEU A 23 -13.03 -3.73 0.90
CA LEU A 23 -13.38 -4.58 -0.24
C LEU A 23 -12.78 -5.99 -0.13
N ILE A 24 -11.50 -6.11 0.21
CA ILE A 24 -10.87 -7.44 0.34
C ILE A 24 -11.27 -8.14 1.63
N ARG A 25 -11.53 -7.41 2.71
CA ARG A 25 -11.89 -7.97 4.02
C ARG A 25 -13.31 -8.53 4.05
N SER A 26 -14.26 -7.83 3.43
CA SER A 26 -15.66 -8.31 3.32
C SER A 26 -15.79 -9.58 2.47
N ARG A 27 -14.74 -9.99 1.75
CA ARG A 27 -14.69 -11.23 0.92
C ARG A 27 -15.82 -11.34 -0.11
N ALA A 28 -16.49 -10.25 -0.44
CA ALA A 28 -17.62 -10.24 -1.37
C ALA A 28 -17.23 -10.52 -2.84
N LEU A 29 -15.93 -10.71 -3.12
CA LEU A 29 -15.41 -11.01 -4.45
C LEU A 29 -15.59 -12.49 -4.82
N GLY A 30 -16.73 -12.82 -5.41
CA GLY A 30 -16.96 -14.12 -6.05
C GLY A 30 -16.19 -14.31 -7.38
N GLY A 31 -16.30 -15.51 -7.95
CA GLY A 31 -15.80 -15.83 -9.29
C GLY A 31 -14.55 -16.70 -9.34
N VAL A 32 -14.17 -17.12 -10.54
CA VAL A 32 -13.01 -18.01 -10.80
C VAL A 32 -12.14 -17.49 -11.95
N GLY A 33 -10.85 -17.85 -11.90
CA GLY A 33 -9.88 -17.59 -12.97
C GLY A 33 -9.75 -16.11 -13.35
N ARG A 34 -9.59 -15.84 -14.65
CA ARG A 34 -9.36 -14.47 -15.19
C ARG A 34 -10.50 -13.50 -14.90
N ARG A 35 -11.74 -13.98 -14.77
CA ARG A 35 -12.89 -13.13 -14.46
C ARG A 35 -12.78 -12.55 -13.05
N ARG A 36 -12.38 -13.38 -12.07
CA ARG A 36 -12.12 -12.97 -10.69
C ARG A 36 -11.09 -11.84 -10.60
N GLY A 37 -10.01 -11.91 -11.39
CA GLY A 37 -9.01 -10.84 -11.46
C GLY A 37 -9.58 -9.52 -12.02
N ARG A 38 -10.27 -9.59 -13.17
CA ARG A 38 -10.86 -8.40 -13.79
C ARG A 38 -11.96 -7.75 -12.97
N ASP A 39 -12.78 -8.55 -12.29
CA ASP A 39 -13.83 -8.02 -11.41
C ASP A 39 -13.19 -7.34 -10.18
N PHE A 40 -12.07 -7.87 -9.67
CA PHE A 40 -11.30 -7.23 -8.61
C PHE A 40 -10.70 -5.89 -9.04
N GLU A 41 -10.08 -5.82 -10.21
CA GLU A 41 -9.57 -4.58 -10.80
C GLU A 41 -10.67 -3.51 -10.91
N ARG A 42 -11.83 -3.86 -11.46
CA ARG A 42 -12.95 -2.91 -11.61
C ARG A 42 -13.44 -2.37 -10.27
N LEU A 43 -13.54 -3.22 -9.25
CA LEU A 43 -13.94 -2.78 -7.91
C LEU A 43 -12.92 -1.84 -7.29
N PHE A 44 -11.62 -2.13 -7.47
CA PHE A 44 -10.56 -1.21 -7.06
C PHE A 44 -10.64 0.13 -7.81
N TYR A 45 -10.96 0.14 -9.11
CA TYR A 45 -11.13 1.39 -9.86
C TYR A 45 -12.33 2.20 -9.35
N GLY A 46 -13.43 1.53 -9.00
CA GLY A 46 -14.57 2.14 -8.32
C GLY A 46 -14.19 2.78 -6.98
N ALA A 47 -13.37 2.09 -6.18
CA ALA A 47 -12.82 2.63 -4.94
C ALA A 47 -11.97 3.88 -5.18
N CYS A 48 -11.10 3.86 -6.20
CA CYS A 48 -10.28 5.00 -6.59
C CYS A 48 -11.13 6.21 -6.99
N HIS A 49 -12.13 6.00 -7.84
CA HIS A 49 -13.03 7.06 -8.29
C HIS A 49 -13.74 7.73 -7.10
N ARG A 50 -14.30 6.94 -6.17
CA ARG A 50 -15.00 7.46 -4.98
C ARG A 50 -14.07 8.16 -4.00
N GLY A 51 -12.85 7.65 -3.84
CA GLY A 51 -11.84 8.30 -3.00
C GLY A 51 -11.20 9.52 -3.64
N GLY A 52 -11.62 9.93 -4.84
CA GLY A 52 -11.05 11.09 -5.53
C GLY A 52 -9.62 10.86 -6.01
N LEU A 53 -9.21 9.60 -6.20
CA LEU A 53 -7.94 9.23 -6.82
C LEU A 53 -8.17 8.99 -8.30
N SER A 54 -7.81 9.98 -9.12
CA SER A 54 -7.90 9.86 -10.58
C SER A 54 -6.78 8.96 -11.11
N LEU A 55 -7.13 7.74 -11.50
CA LEU A 55 -6.20 6.83 -12.16
C LEU A 55 -5.87 7.34 -13.56
N THR A 56 -4.57 7.47 -13.84
CA THR A 56 -4.05 7.80 -15.17
C THR A 56 -3.73 6.55 -15.98
N GLU A 57 -3.54 5.42 -15.30
CA GLU A 57 -3.31 4.11 -15.89
C GLU A 57 -4.16 3.04 -15.18
N GLN A 58 -4.65 2.09 -15.97
CA GLN A 58 -5.46 0.94 -15.57
C GLN A 58 -4.94 -0.32 -16.30
N ALA A 59 -5.55 -1.48 -16.05
CA ALA A 59 -5.15 -2.77 -16.63
C ALA A 59 -4.88 -2.67 -18.14
N GLY A 60 -3.78 -3.29 -18.58
CA GLY A 60 -3.25 -3.17 -19.93
C GLY A 60 -2.32 -1.97 -20.16
N ALA A 61 -2.25 -1.00 -19.25
CA ALA A 61 -1.28 0.11 -19.35
C ALA A 61 0.15 -0.41 -19.21
N ARG A 62 1.09 0.30 -19.87
CA ARG A 62 2.53 -0.01 -19.86
C ARG A 62 3.38 1.15 -19.41
N THR A 63 2.78 2.04 -18.63
CA THR A 63 3.42 3.24 -18.10
C THR A 63 3.02 3.45 -16.65
N VAL A 64 3.86 4.16 -15.91
CA VAL A 64 3.53 4.67 -14.57
C VAL A 64 3.75 6.18 -14.59
N GLY A 65 2.68 6.95 -14.40
CA GLY A 65 2.73 8.41 -14.51
C GLY A 65 3.11 8.90 -15.93
N GLY A 66 2.76 8.13 -16.96
CA GLY A 66 3.09 8.38 -18.36
C GLY A 66 4.53 8.01 -18.73
N GLN A 67 5.32 7.46 -17.82
CA GLN A 67 6.71 7.09 -18.07
C GLN A 67 6.81 5.62 -18.44
N GLN A 68 7.64 5.32 -19.45
CA GLN A 68 7.94 3.97 -19.88
C GLN A 68 9.02 3.34 -19.02
N SER A 69 9.17 2.03 -19.15
CA SER A 69 10.22 1.27 -18.48
C SER A 69 11.58 1.54 -19.14
N ALA A 70 12.67 1.54 -18.36
CA ALA A 70 14.01 1.89 -18.86
C ALA A 70 14.55 0.94 -19.94
N SER A 71 14.31 -0.36 -19.81
CA SER A 71 14.75 -1.37 -20.77
C SER A 71 13.85 -1.48 -22.00
N GLY A 72 12.68 -0.84 -21.98
CA GLY A 72 11.65 -1.03 -22.99
C GLY A 72 10.85 -2.32 -22.84
N PHE A 73 10.92 -3.00 -21.68
CA PHE A 73 10.03 -4.11 -21.36
C PHE A 73 8.58 -3.66 -21.21
N TRP A 74 7.67 -4.53 -21.66
CA TRP A 74 6.24 -4.24 -21.74
C TRP A 74 5.58 -4.61 -20.42
N HIS A 75 6.06 -4.01 -19.33
CA HIS A 75 5.53 -4.21 -17.99
C HIS A 75 4.10 -3.70 -17.90
N GLU A 76 3.17 -4.63 -17.70
CA GLU A 76 1.77 -4.28 -17.44
C GLU A 76 1.61 -3.72 -16.02
N VAL A 77 0.80 -2.68 -15.92
CA VAL A 77 0.44 -1.95 -14.70
C VAL A 77 -1.05 -2.11 -14.45
N ASP A 78 -1.40 -2.57 -13.24
CA ASP A 78 -2.81 -2.80 -12.90
C ASP A 78 -3.53 -1.48 -12.59
N ALA A 79 -2.85 -0.55 -11.90
CA ALA A 79 -3.28 0.83 -11.74
C ALA A 79 -2.13 1.77 -11.38
N ALA A 80 -2.20 3.00 -11.91
CA ALA A 80 -1.39 4.10 -11.42
C ALA A 80 -2.15 5.43 -11.47
N SER A 81 -1.71 6.37 -10.65
CA SER A 81 -2.20 7.75 -10.65
C SER A 81 -1.03 8.71 -10.62
N ARG A 82 -1.22 9.91 -11.17
CA ARG A 82 -0.20 10.95 -11.20
C ARG A 82 -0.77 12.26 -10.69
N SER A 83 -0.01 12.90 -9.81
CA SER A 83 -0.17 14.30 -9.44
C SER A 83 1.19 15.00 -9.38
N ILE A 84 1.21 16.31 -9.18
CA ILE A 84 2.46 17.05 -8.94
C ILE A 84 3.11 16.71 -7.59
N ARG A 85 2.37 16.09 -6.66
CA ARG A 85 2.83 15.80 -5.29
C ARG A 85 3.30 14.36 -5.10
N HIS A 86 2.77 13.43 -5.89
CA HIS A 86 3.06 12.00 -5.80
C HIS A 86 2.56 11.28 -7.05
N VAL A 87 3.14 10.11 -7.28
CA VAL A 87 2.67 9.07 -8.20
C VAL A 87 2.31 7.85 -7.35
N THR A 88 1.19 7.20 -7.63
CA THR A 88 0.89 5.90 -7.02
C THR A 88 1.06 4.80 -8.04
N HIS A 89 1.62 3.66 -7.64
CA HIS A 89 1.71 2.45 -8.45
C HIS A 89 1.13 1.27 -7.65
N TRP A 90 0.10 0.64 -8.19
CA TRP A 90 -0.66 -0.42 -7.55
C TRP A 90 -0.52 -1.71 -8.36
N GLU A 91 -0.16 -2.80 -7.66
CA GLU A 91 -0.30 -4.16 -8.16
C GLU A 91 -1.46 -4.83 -7.44
N LEU A 92 -2.35 -5.46 -8.19
CA LEU A 92 -3.59 -6.07 -7.72
C LEU A 92 -3.48 -7.59 -7.89
N LYS A 93 -3.59 -8.33 -6.78
CA LYS A 93 -3.53 -9.79 -6.79
C LYS A 93 -4.78 -10.38 -6.16
N HIS A 94 -5.58 -11.10 -6.93
CA HIS A 94 -6.70 -11.88 -6.38
C HIS A 94 -6.53 -13.35 -6.72
N LEU A 95 -5.56 -13.96 -6.05
CA LEU A 95 -5.15 -15.35 -6.26
C LEU A 95 -5.85 -16.29 -5.26
N SER A 96 -5.93 -17.57 -5.60
CA SER A 96 -6.39 -18.63 -4.69
C SER A 96 -5.31 -19.09 -3.72
N ALA A 97 -4.04 -18.89 -4.06
CA ALA A 97 -2.90 -19.17 -3.21
C ALA A 97 -2.38 -17.87 -2.58
N PRO A 98 -1.65 -17.96 -1.45
CA PRO A 98 -0.95 -16.80 -0.89
C PRO A 98 -0.02 -16.15 -1.92
N VAL A 99 0.11 -14.82 -1.85
CA VAL A 99 1.05 -14.08 -2.70
C VAL A 99 2.48 -14.40 -2.25
N ALA A 100 3.26 -14.93 -3.19
CA ALA A 100 4.61 -15.36 -2.92
C ALA A 100 5.57 -14.17 -2.92
N LYS A 101 6.72 -14.32 -2.25
CA LYS A 101 7.81 -13.33 -2.29
C LYS A 101 8.23 -12.94 -3.72
N ASN A 102 8.18 -13.88 -4.66
CA ASN A 102 8.54 -13.63 -6.06
C ASN A 102 7.63 -12.59 -6.73
N ASP A 103 6.35 -12.55 -6.37
CA ASP A 103 5.42 -11.54 -6.90
C ASP A 103 5.84 -10.13 -6.47
N LEU A 104 6.27 -9.95 -5.22
CA LEU A 104 6.79 -8.67 -4.74
C LEU A 104 8.14 -8.31 -5.36
N LEU A 105 9.01 -9.28 -5.61
CA LEU A 105 10.28 -9.04 -6.32
C LEU A 105 10.04 -8.52 -7.73
N ILE A 106 9.10 -9.15 -8.47
CA ILE A 106 8.69 -8.71 -9.80
C ILE A 106 8.11 -7.30 -9.74
N PHE A 107 7.16 -7.05 -8.82
CA PHE A 107 6.55 -5.73 -8.67
C PHE A 107 7.56 -4.63 -8.32
N ASN A 108 8.49 -4.90 -7.39
CA ASN A 108 9.57 -3.97 -7.05
C ASN A 108 10.45 -3.68 -8.27
N GLY A 109 10.80 -4.72 -9.05
CA GLY A 109 11.55 -4.60 -10.30
C GLY A 109 10.87 -3.68 -11.31
N LYS A 110 9.56 -3.88 -11.56
CA LYS A 110 8.76 -2.97 -12.42
C LYS A 110 8.86 -1.52 -11.94
N GLY A 111 8.68 -1.28 -10.64
CA GLY A 111 8.74 0.06 -10.06
C GLY A 111 10.11 0.74 -10.23
N LEU A 112 11.20 -0.01 -10.08
CA LEU A 112 12.56 0.47 -10.34
C LEU A 112 12.78 0.80 -11.82
N GLU A 113 12.34 -0.08 -12.73
CA GLU A 113 12.40 0.09 -14.17
C GLU A 113 11.69 1.37 -14.63
N PHE A 114 10.46 1.61 -14.16
CA PHE A 114 9.72 2.83 -14.49
C PHE A 114 10.39 4.08 -13.91
N HIS A 115 10.91 4.00 -12.67
CA HIS A 115 11.62 5.12 -12.07
C HIS A 115 12.90 5.48 -12.85
N GLN A 116 13.67 4.46 -13.26
CA GLN A 116 14.87 4.66 -14.08
C GLN A 116 14.55 5.20 -15.48
N GLY A 117 13.42 4.78 -16.06
CA GLY A 117 12.96 5.25 -17.39
C GLY A 117 12.27 6.62 -17.36
N SER A 118 12.07 7.20 -16.16
CA SER A 118 11.36 8.47 -15.99
C SER A 118 12.22 9.67 -16.39
N ASP A 119 11.56 10.71 -16.92
CA ASP A 119 12.16 12.04 -17.01
C ASP A 119 12.54 12.60 -15.61
N GLN A 120 13.43 13.60 -15.59
CA GLN A 120 13.94 14.15 -14.33
C GLN A 120 12.85 14.76 -13.44
N PHE A 121 11.77 15.28 -14.03
CA PHE A 121 10.68 15.87 -13.27
C PHE A 121 9.91 14.77 -12.54
N VAL A 122 9.48 13.72 -13.25
CA VAL A 122 8.73 12.62 -12.65
C VAL A 122 9.58 11.80 -11.68
N ALA A 123 10.88 11.61 -11.96
CA ALA A 123 11.79 10.93 -11.04
C ALA A 123 11.84 11.59 -9.66
N ARG A 124 11.64 12.92 -9.56
CA ARG A 124 11.62 13.66 -8.29
C ARG A 124 10.26 13.63 -7.58
N VAL A 125 9.20 13.18 -8.23
CA VAL A 125 7.87 13.07 -7.62
C VAL A 125 7.78 11.76 -6.83
N PRO A 126 7.45 11.79 -5.52
CA PRO A 126 7.35 10.59 -4.69
C PRO A 126 6.53 9.46 -5.32
N LEU A 127 7.15 8.30 -5.54
CA LEU A 127 6.48 7.09 -6.03
C LEU A 127 6.05 6.21 -4.85
N LEU A 128 4.75 6.25 -4.55
CA LEU A 128 4.10 5.45 -3.52
C LEU A 128 3.63 4.12 -4.13
N ARG A 129 3.98 3.00 -3.49
CA ARG A 129 3.80 1.68 -4.09
C ARG A 129 2.95 0.80 -3.19
N PHE A 130 1.97 0.15 -3.79
CA PHE A 130 0.97 -0.62 -3.08
C PHE A 130 0.81 -2.00 -3.71
N LEU A 131 0.80 -3.03 -2.88
CA LEU A 131 0.33 -4.35 -3.26
C LEU A 131 -1.03 -4.56 -2.58
N LEU A 132 -2.08 -4.63 -3.37
CA LEU A 132 -3.41 -4.97 -2.89
C LEU A 132 -3.69 -6.44 -3.21
N SER A 133 -3.84 -7.25 -2.18
CA SER A 133 -4.08 -8.69 -2.30
C SER A 133 -5.43 -9.07 -1.72
N GLY A 134 -6.25 -9.79 -2.49
CA GLY A 134 -7.47 -10.42 -1.98
C GLY A 134 -7.20 -11.72 -1.19
N GLY A 135 -5.94 -12.15 -1.08
CA GLY A 135 -5.51 -13.27 -0.24
C GLY A 135 -4.34 -12.89 0.66
N ALA A 136 -3.90 -13.82 1.52
CA ALA A 136 -2.77 -13.60 2.40
C ALA A 136 -1.45 -13.42 1.62
N VAL A 137 -0.53 -12.63 2.17
CA VAL A 137 0.86 -12.49 1.70
C VAL A 137 1.77 -13.30 2.62
N GLU A 138 2.80 -13.94 2.09
CA GLU A 138 3.75 -14.68 2.92
C GLU A 138 4.53 -13.77 3.88
N GLY A 139 4.98 -14.31 5.02
CA GLY A 139 5.72 -13.54 6.02
C GLY A 139 6.97 -12.85 5.48
N GLU A 140 7.73 -13.54 4.62
CA GLU A 140 8.89 -12.95 3.93
C GLU A 140 8.49 -11.83 2.95
N GLY A 141 7.35 -11.99 2.28
CA GLY A 141 6.80 -10.96 1.39
C GLY A 141 6.48 -9.67 2.13
N ARG A 142 5.85 -9.75 3.31
CA ARG A 142 5.57 -8.57 4.15
C ARG A 142 6.85 -7.86 4.59
N GLN A 143 7.85 -8.61 5.05
CA GLN A 143 9.14 -8.06 5.44
C GLN A 143 9.85 -7.38 4.26
N TYR A 144 9.82 -8.02 3.10
CA TYR A 144 10.35 -7.45 1.86
C TYR A 144 9.62 -6.15 1.48
N GLY A 145 8.30 -6.12 1.59
CA GLY A 145 7.50 -4.92 1.35
C GLY A 145 7.91 -3.76 2.26
N ALA A 146 8.02 -4.00 3.56
CA ALA A 146 8.46 -2.99 4.53
C ALA A 146 9.89 -2.47 4.23
N LEU A 147 10.83 -3.35 3.87
CA LEU A 147 12.19 -2.96 3.48
C LEU A 147 12.19 -2.00 2.30
N TRP A 148 11.36 -2.26 1.30
CA TRP A 148 11.29 -1.50 0.07
C TRP A 148 10.24 -0.38 0.07
N GLY A 149 9.53 -0.10 1.17
CA GLY A 149 8.50 0.93 1.13
C GLY A 149 7.29 0.56 0.26
N ILE A 150 6.99 -0.74 0.14
CA ILE A 150 5.80 -1.26 -0.54
C ILE A 150 4.74 -1.51 0.52
N MET A 151 3.63 -0.78 0.43
CA MET A 151 2.50 -0.91 1.34
C MET A 151 1.64 -2.10 0.93
N VAL A 152 1.71 -3.17 1.73
CA VAL A 152 0.93 -4.40 1.53
C VAL A 152 -0.43 -4.25 2.20
N ILE A 153 -1.49 -4.49 1.45
CA ILE A 153 -2.89 -4.47 1.90
C ILE A 153 -3.46 -5.87 1.63
N GLU A 154 -3.88 -6.55 2.69
CA GLU A 154 -4.37 -7.93 2.65
C GLU A 154 -5.52 -8.11 3.67
N PRO A 155 -6.39 -9.12 3.54
CA PRO A 155 -7.67 -9.14 4.26
C PRO A 155 -7.54 -9.32 5.77
N ASP A 156 -6.52 -10.07 6.20
CA ASP A 156 -6.39 -10.51 7.60
C ASP A 156 -5.45 -9.60 8.42
N ARG A 157 -5.01 -8.46 7.86
CA ARG A 157 -4.13 -7.51 8.57
C ARG A 157 -4.52 -6.07 8.30
N PHE A 158 -4.70 -5.29 9.35
CA PHE A 158 -4.98 -3.87 9.21
C PHE A 158 -3.80 -3.17 8.50
N PRO A 159 -4.03 -2.38 7.45
CA PRO A 159 -2.95 -1.78 6.66
C PRO A 159 -2.09 -0.83 7.49
N LEU A 160 -0.77 -0.91 7.30
CA LEU A 160 0.21 -0.07 8.00
C LEU A 160 -0.12 1.43 7.98
N PRO A 161 -0.52 2.05 6.84
CA PRO A 161 -0.92 3.45 6.85
C PRO A 161 -2.10 3.75 7.78
N LEU A 162 -3.05 2.82 7.91
CA LEU A 162 -4.21 2.99 8.78
C LEU A 162 -3.84 2.80 10.26
N VAL A 163 -2.93 1.87 10.58
CA VAL A 163 -2.35 1.75 11.94
C VAL A 163 -1.69 3.07 12.35
N TYR A 164 -0.92 3.69 11.46
CA TYR A 164 -0.32 4.99 11.73
C TYR A 164 -1.38 6.07 11.98
N GLU A 165 -2.36 6.21 11.08
CA GLU A 165 -3.38 7.27 11.20
C GLU A 165 -4.18 7.12 12.49
N ALA A 166 -4.62 5.90 12.84
CA ALA A 166 -5.32 5.64 14.09
C ALA A 166 -4.47 5.99 15.33
N SER A 167 -3.20 5.56 15.32
CA SER A 167 -2.27 5.80 16.42
C SER A 167 -1.95 7.28 16.63
N VAL A 168 -1.81 8.05 15.55
CA VAL A 168 -1.36 9.44 15.64
C VAL A 168 -2.52 10.43 15.81
N ARG A 169 -3.71 10.11 15.31
CA ARG A 169 -4.91 10.94 15.50
C ARG A 169 -5.62 10.72 16.82
N GLY A 170 -5.19 9.74 17.61
CA GLY A 170 -5.78 9.45 18.92
C GLY A 170 -6.95 8.48 18.87
N ALA A 171 -7.23 7.81 17.74
CA ALA A 171 -8.21 6.73 17.69
C ALA A 171 -7.73 5.43 18.39
N ALA A 172 -6.52 5.46 18.97
CA ALA A 172 -5.94 4.38 19.75
C ALA A 172 -5.34 4.94 21.05
N GLU A 173 -6.16 5.60 21.88
CA GLU A 173 -5.74 6.24 23.14
C GLU A 173 -5.11 5.26 24.15
N TRP A 174 -5.45 3.98 24.05
CA TRP A 174 -4.90 2.90 24.86
C TRP A 174 -3.44 2.56 24.53
N LEU A 175 -2.90 3.03 23.39
CA LEU A 175 -1.50 2.82 23.04
C LEU A 175 -0.59 3.58 23.99
N SER A 176 0.44 2.89 24.49
CA SER A 176 1.46 3.56 25.29
C SER A 176 2.16 4.65 24.46
N PRO A 177 2.66 5.73 25.08
CA PRO A 177 3.44 6.74 24.37
C PRO A 177 4.65 6.16 23.62
N LEU A 178 5.22 5.05 24.13
CA LEU A 178 6.29 4.32 23.49
C LEU A 178 5.83 3.62 22.21
N ASP A 179 4.67 2.97 22.22
CA ASP A 179 4.10 2.32 21.02
C ASP A 179 3.77 3.35 19.95
N VAL A 180 3.16 4.48 20.34
CA VAL A 180 2.90 5.60 19.41
C VAL A 180 4.21 6.11 18.80
N ALA A 181 5.28 6.25 19.59
CA ALA A 181 6.59 6.66 19.06
C ALA A 181 7.17 5.63 18.09
N ARG A 182 7.05 4.33 18.38
CA ARG A 182 7.50 3.24 17.50
C ARG A 182 6.70 3.20 16.21
N VAL A 183 5.37 3.37 16.25
CA VAL A 183 4.52 3.48 15.07
C VAL A 183 4.94 4.68 14.23
N LYS A 184 5.08 5.86 14.86
CA LYS A 184 5.47 7.09 14.18
C LYS A 184 6.79 6.97 13.41
N ASP A 185 7.72 6.18 13.93
CA ASP A 185 9.04 6.01 13.36
C ASP A 185 9.12 4.86 12.35
N LEU A 186 8.75 3.65 12.78
CA LEU A 186 8.92 2.42 11.98
C LEU A 186 7.87 2.31 10.87
N VAL A 187 6.61 2.64 11.15
CA VAL A 187 5.55 2.57 10.12
C VAL A 187 5.74 3.65 9.07
N ALA A 188 6.14 4.86 9.49
CA ALA A 188 6.48 5.93 8.55
C ALA A 188 7.63 5.53 7.62
N TRP A 189 8.67 4.89 8.17
CA TRP A 189 9.76 4.34 7.36
C TRP A 189 9.29 3.23 6.42
N ALA A 190 8.43 2.32 6.86
CA ALA A 190 7.91 1.24 6.00
C ALA A 190 6.96 1.72 4.89
N CYS A 191 6.41 2.92 4.98
CA CYS A 191 5.52 3.52 3.97
C CYS A 191 6.22 4.59 3.11
N ARG A 192 7.56 4.68 3.17
CA ARG A 192 8.32 5.71 2.47
C ARG A 192 8.33 5.50 0.94
N PRO A 193 8.39 6.57 0.13
CA PRO A 193 8.47 6.46 -1.33
C PRO A 193 9.73 5.72 -1.81
N LEU A 194 9.68 5.16 -3.03
CA LEU A 194 10.82 4.45 -3.64
C LEU A 194 12.10 5.29 -3.65
N GLN A 195 11.99 6.59 -3.95
CA GLN A 195 13.15 7.48 -4.00
C GLN A 195 13.90 7.56 -2.66
N VAL A 196 13.18 7.52 -1.54
CA VAL A 196 13.81 7.53 -0.21
C VAL A 196 14.57 6.22 0.01
N VAL A 197 14.01 5.09 -0.41
CA VAL A 197 14.67 3.77 -0.34
C VAL A 197 15.96 3.78 -1.17
N LEU A 198 15.91 4.31 -2.39
CA LEU A 198 17.08 4.40 -3.26
C LEU A 198 18.16 5.34 -2.70
N GLN A 199 17.75 6.47 -2.11
CA GLN A 199 18.66 7.38 -1.43
C GLN A 199 19.35 6.70 -0.23
N GLU A 200 18.61 5.99 0.62
CA GLU A 200 19.17 5.23 1.75
C GLU A 200 20.18 4.17 1.29
N LEU A 201 19.88 3.44 0.22
CA LEU A 201 20.79 2.46 -0.37
C LEU A 201 22.04 3.12 -0.97
N GLY A 202 21.87 4.26 -1.66
CA GLY A 202 22.97 5.04 -2.20
C GLY A 202 23.90 5.54 -1.11
N ASP A 203 23.34 6.14 -0.05
CA ASP A 203 24.12 6.63 1.10
C ASP A 203 24.87 5.50 1.81
N PHE A 204 24.24 4.34 2.00
CA PHE A 204 24.91 3.17 2.58
C PHE A 204 26.07 2.64 1.73
N SER A 205 26.01 2.81 0.41
CA SER A 205 27.07 2.36 -0.50
C SER A 205 28.27 3.31 -0.53
N VAL A 206 28.19 4.49 0.11
CA VAL A 206 29.25 5.49 0.16
C VAL A 206 29.93 5.47 1.53
N ALA A 207 31.25 5.26 1.54
CA ALA A 207 32.03 5.23 2.78
C ALA A 207 31.85 6.51 3.62
N GLY A 208 31.60 6.35 4.92
CA GLY A 208 31.48 7.45 5.88
C GLY A 208 30.09 8.07 6.02
N ARG A 209 29.07 7.57 5.32
CA ARG A 209 27.67 7.93 5.58
C ARG A 209 26.97 6.78 6.32
N GLU A 210 26.59 7.02 7.57
CA GLU A 210 25.76 6.06 8.30
C GLU A 210 24.32 6.16 7.81
N GLY A 211 23.91 5.21 6.96
CA GLY A 211 22.51 4.99 6.64
C GLY A 211 21.77 4.53 7.91
N LEU A 212 20.77 5.30 8.36
CA LEU A 212 20.02 5.04 9.59
C LEU A 212 19.38 3.63 9.64
N ARG A 213 19.04 3.06 8.48
CA ARG A 213 18.34 1.76 8.36
C ARG A 213 18.74 0.97 7.12
N THR A 214 20.00 0.55 7.05
CA THR A 214 20.49 -0.37 6.02
C THR A 214 21.11 -1.64 6.63
N GLY A 215 21.41 -2.63 5.78
CA GLY A 215 22.00 -3.91 6.20
C GLY A 215 21.15 -4.64 7.27
N PRO A 216 21.79 -5.26 8.29
CA PRO A 216 21.09 -5.98 9.36
C PRO A 216 20.10 -5.13 10.16
N THR A 217 20.34 -3.82 10.29
CA THR A 217 19.44 -2.91 11.00
C THR A 217 18.12 -2.74 10.25
N ALA A 218 18.16 -2.64 8.92
CA ALA A 218 16.95 -2.59 8.08
C ALA A 218 16.09 -3.85 8.24
N VAL A 219 16.73 -5.02 8.27
CA VAL A 219 16.04 -6.31 8.43
C VAL A 219 15.34 -6.40 9.79
N ARG A 220 16.00 -5.96 10.87
CA ARG A 220 15.37 -5.87 12.19
C ARG A 220 14.21 -4.89 12.22
N ALA A 221 14.36 -3.72 11.58
CA ALA A 221 13.30 -2.74 11.48
C ALA A 221 12.08 -3.28 10.72
N ALA A 222 12.30 -3.95 9.58
CA ALA A 222 11.23 -4.57 8.80
C ALA A 222 10.47 -5.66 9.57
N ARG A 223 11.18 -6.50 10.34
CA ARG A 223 10.53 -7.47 11.23
C ARG A 223 9.68 -6.77 12.29
N ALA A 224 10.24 -5.74 12.95
CA ALA A 224 9.51 -4.97 13.95
C ALA A 224 8.26 -4.29 13.37
N VAL A 225 8.30 -3.83 12.11
CA VAL A 225 7.13 -3.29 11.39
C VAL A 225 6.05 -4.36 11.22
N VAL A 226 6.43 -5.57 10.80
CA VAL A 226 5.47 -6.67 10.62
C VAL A 226 4.87 -7.10 11.96
N ASP A 227 5.66 -7.09 13.04
CA ASP A 227 5.18 -7.37 14.39
C ASP A 227 4.22 -6.28 14.89
N ILE A 228 4.53 -5.01 14.63
CA ILE A 228 3.64 -3.87 14.91
C ILE A 228 2.32 -4.04 14.16
N GLN A 229 2.36 -4.36 12.87
CA GLN A 229 1.15 -4.55 12.08
C GLN A 229 0.31 -5.72 12.61
N ALA A 230 0.96 -6.84 12.98
CA ALA A 230 0.27 -8.00 13.53
C ALA A 230 -0.43 -7.64 14.85
N ARG A 231 0.33 -7.10 15.81
CA ARG A 231 -0.14 -6.89 17.18
C ARG A 231 -1.05 -5.68 17.32
N LEU A 232 -0.64 -4.54 16.79
CA LEU A 232 -1.39 -3.29 16.94
C LEU A 232 -2.48 -3.18 15.89
N GLY A 233 -2.29 -3.74 14.69
CA GLY A 233 -3.28 -3.70 13.64
C GLY A 233 -4.58 -4.43 14.00
N GLU A 234 -4.48 -5.60 14.63
CA GLU A 234 -5.64 -6.35 15.12
C GLU A 234 -6.39 -5.57 16.20
N VAL A 235 -5.70 -5.12 17.25
CA VAL A 235 -6.34 -4.37 18.35
C VAL A 235 -6.95 -3.06 17.88
N VAL A 236 -6.28 -2.32 16.98
CA VAL A 236 -6.86 -1.11 16.39
C VAL A 236 -8.11 -1.44 15.60
N LEU A 237 -8.09 -2.50 14.79
CA LEU A 237 -9.24 -2.90 13.98
C LEU A 237 -10.43 -3.32 14.84
N ASP A 238 -10.19 -4.09 15.90
CA ASP A 238 -11.24 -4.50 16.84
C ASP A 238 -11.87 -3.28 17.54
N GLN A 239 -11.05 -2.29 17.94
CA GLN A 239 -11.53 -1.04 18.50
C GLN A 239 -12.41 -0.26 17.51
N LEU A 240 -11.97 -0.15 16.25
CA LEU A 240 -12.76 0.51 15.21
C LEU A 240 -14.10 -0.20 14.98
N GLU A 241 -14.12 -1.53 15.06
CA GLU A 241 -15.35 -2.33 14.94
C GLU A 241 -16.27 -2.15 16.15
N GLU A 242 -15.73 -1.99 17.36
CA GLU A 242 -16.52 -1.69 18.55
C GLU A 242 -17.13 -0.27 18.50
N GLU A 243 -16.34 0.73 18.07
CA GLU A 243 -16.78 2.13 17.99
C GLU A 243 -17.72 2.40 16.80
N TRP A 244 -17.50 1.73 15.67
CA TRP A 244 -18.31 1.86 14.46
C TRP A 244 -18.70 0.48 13.90
N PRO A 245 -19.62 -0.25 14.56
CA PRO A 245 -20.02 -1.59 14.12
C PRO A 245 -20.48 -1.61 12.65
N GLY A 246 -19.96 -2.55 11.87
CA GLY A 246 -20.33 -2.71 10.46
C GLY A 246 -19.64 -1.74 9.50
N TRP A 247 -18.72 -0.88 9.95
CA TRP A 247 -18.06 0.10 9.07
C TRP A 247 -17.35 -0.55 7.88
N VAL A 248 -16.82 -1.77 8.04
CA VAL A 248 -16.19 -2.53 6.95
C VAL A 248 -17.22 -2.87 5.88
N ASP A 249 -18.38 -3.38 6.28
CA ASP A 249 -19.44 -3.78 5.37
C ASP A 249 -20.08 -2.55 4.73
N GLU A 250 -20.41 -1.52 5.51
CA GLU A 250 -20.95 -0.25 5.00
C GLU A 250 -19.98 0.43 4.02
N THR A 251 -18.68 0.47 4.35
CA THR A 251 -17.66 1.05 3.45
C THR A 251 -17.50 0.20 2.19
N SER A 252 -17.52 -1.12 2.34
CA SER A 252 -17.50 -2.06 1.22
C SER A 252 -18.71 -1.78 0.34
N GLU A 253 -19.95 -1.96 0.83
CA GLU A 253 -21.23 -1.74 0.13
C GLU A 253 -21.32 -0.38 -0.53
N SER A 254 -20.94 0.67 0.20
CA SER A 254 -20.89 2.02 -0.34
C SER A 254 -19.96 2.08 -1.53
N THR A 255 -18.91 1.25 -1.63
CA THR A 255 -18.02 1.16 -2.78
C THR A 255 -18.65 0.37 -3.93
N TRP A 256 -19.40 -0.71 -3.67
CA TRP A 256 -20.11 -1.51 -4.70
C TRP A 256 -21.27 -0.76 -5.38
N GLY A 257 -22.10 -0.04 -4.61
CA GLY A 257 -23.46 0.41 -4.99
C GLY A 257 -23.63 1.33 -6.21
N LEU A 258 -22.56 1.69 -6.93
CA LEU A 258 -22.61 2.42 -8.22
C LEU A 258 -22.29 1.55 -9.42
N SER A 259 -21.77 0.33 -9.20
CA SER A 259 -21.70 -0.68 -10.24
C SER A 259 -23.12 -1.18 -10.44
N GLY A 260 -23.87 -0.61 -11.39
CA GLY A 260 -25.26 -0.97 -11.72
C GLY A 260 -25.51 -2.43 -12.14
N CYS A 261 -24.71 -3.38 -11.67
CA CYS A 261 -24.94 -4.81 -11.74
C CYS A 261 -25.96 -5.22 -10.66
N GLN A 262 -27.22 -4.77 -10.79
CA GLN A 262 -28.37 -5.53 -10.29
C GLN A 262 -28.61 -6.75 -11.19
N GLY A 263 -27.57 -7.54 -11.42
CA GLY A 263 -27.67 -8.88 -12.00
C GLY A 263 -27.57 -9.86 -10.86
N SER A 264 -28.71 -10.34 -10.38
CA SER A 264 -28.87 -11.40 -9.38
C SER A 264 -27.77 -12.47 -9.47
N TYR A 265 -27.02 -12.60 -8.38
CA TYR A 265 -26.17 -13.77 -8.11
C TYR A 265 -27.02 -14.96 -7.68
#